data_AF-A0A969WTS5-F1
#
_entry.id   AF-A0A969WTS5-F1
#
_cell.length_a   1.000
_cell.length_b   1.000
_cell.length_c   1.000
_cell.angle_alpha   90.00
_cell.angle_beta   90.00
_cell.angle_gamma   90.00
#
_symmetry.space_group_name_H-M   'P 1'
#
loop_
_entity.id
_entity.type
_entity.pdbx_description
1 polymer ?
#
loop_
_entity_poly.entity_id
_entity_poly.type
_entity_poly.pdbx_seq_one_letter_code
_entity_poly.pdbx_strand_id
1 'polypeptide(L)'
;MDTDDLSKESYEGIIMESEKFTHDLTLHYGVLSYECENETEYIDKAEELTREIMEAEDWEFDDLFWSNPPNKEKLIFTCKKILENIKKIKSIPIEKRKYDF
;
A
#
# COMPACT_ATOMS: atom_id res chain seq x y z
N MET A 1 12.84 -3.31 5.69
CA MET A 1 12.98 -4.33 4.63
C MET A 1 12.98 -3.61 3.29
N ASP A 2 13.37 -4.24 2.19
CA ASP A 2 13.13 -3.67 0.86
C ASP A 2 11.80 -4.20 0.28
N THR A 3 11.27 -3.57 -0.77
CA THR A 3 10.07 -4.08 -1.46
C THR A 3 10.32 -5.43 -2.14
N ASP A 4 11.58 -5.76 -2.45
CA ASP A 4 11.99 -7.05 -3.01
C ASP A 4 11.89 -8.20 -1.99
N ASP A 5 11.81 -7.89 -0.69
CA ASP A 5 11.61 -8.88 0.38
C ASP A 5 10.12 -9.25 0.57
N LEU A 6 9.20 -8.56 -0.11
CA LEU A 6 7.76 -8.83 -0.02
C LEU A 6 7.41 -10.13 -0.71
N SER A 7 6.39 -10.82 -0.20
CA SER A 7 5.77 -11.88 -0.98
C SER A 7 5.11 -11.28 -2.21
N LYS A 8 4.98 -12.09 -3.25
CA LYS A 8 4.30 -11.74 -4.48
C LYS A 8 2.87 -11.25 -4.23
N GLU A 9 2.17 -11.88 -3.28
CA GLU A 9 0.83 -11.45 -2.89
C GLU A 9 0.82 -10.02 -2.31
N SER A 10 1.79 -9.67 -1.47
CA SER A 10 1.91 -8.32 -0.88
C SER A 10 2.38 -7.29 -1.91
N TYR A 11 3.38 -7.63 -2.71
CA TYR A 11 3.88 -6.77 -3.77
C TYR A 11 2.78 -6.48 -4.81
N GLU A 12 2.09 -7.50 -5.32
CA GLU A 12 1.02 -7.32 -6.30
C GLU A 12 -0.21 -6.62 -5.68
N GLY A 13 -0.55 -6.98 -4.43
CA GLY A 13 -1.76 -6.51 -3.76
C GLY A 13 -1.69 -5.07 -3.27
N ILE A 14 -0.49 -4.57 -2.97
CA ILE A 14 -0.26 -3.23 -2.42
C ILE A 14 0.53 -2.38 -3.43
N ILE A 15 1.80 -2.71 -3.71
CA ILE A 15 2.71 -1.91 -4.56
C ILE A 15 2.18 -1.80 -6.00
N MET A 16 1.84 -2.92 -6.64
CA MET A 16 1.37 -2.87 -8.03
C MET A 16 -0.04 -2.31 -8.16
N GLU A 17 -0.91 -2.47 -7.15
CA GLU A 17 -2.24 -1.88 -7.18
C GLU A 17 -2.19 -0.37 -6.99
N SER A 18 -1.29 0.17 -6.15
CA SER A 18 -1.05 1.61 -6.06
C SER A 18 -0.45 2.17 -7.34
N GLU A 19 0.49 1.45 -7.96
CA GLU A 19 1.20 1.92 -9.16
C GLU A 19 0.28 2.04 -10.38
N LYS A 20 -0.70 1.14 -10.50
CA LYS A 20 -1.75 1.26 -11.53
C LYS A 20 -2.56 2.55 -11.42
N PHE A 21 -2.58 3.18 -10.25
CA PHE A 21 -3.32 4.43 -10.01
C PHE A 21 -2.42 5.66 -10.14
N THR A 22 -1.41 5.78 -9.28
CA THR A 22 -0.44 6.87 -9.33
C THR A 22 0.87 6.45 -8.68
N HIS A 23 1.98 6.88 -9.28
CA HIS A 23 3.31 6.62 -8.75
C HIS A 23 3.51 7.19 -7.35
N ASP A 24 2.94 8.37 -7.09
CA ASP A 24 3.01 9.05 -5.79
C ASP A 24 2.45 8.18 -4.65
N LEU A 25 1.35 7.46 -4.90
CA LEU A 25 0.77 6.54 -3.92
C LEU A 25 1.70 5.34 -3.69
N THR A 26 2.33 4.83 -4.75
CA THR A 26 3.33 3.75 -4.63
C THR A 26 4.54 4.18 -3.83
N LEU A 27 5.00 5.42 -3.98
CA LEU A 27 6.15 5.94 -3.22
C LEU A 27 5.90 5.87 -1.72
N HIS A 28 4.70 6.20 -1.24
CA HIS A 28 4.36 6.06 0.18
C HIS A 28 4.53 4.63 0.67
N TYR A 29 4.02 3.63 -0.06
CA TYR A 29 4.17 2.22 0.31
C TYR A 29 5.61 1.71 0.15
N GLY A 30 6.33 2.17 -0.87
CA GLY A 30 7.75 1.84 -1.06
C GLY A 30 8.60 2.34 0.09
N VAL A 31 8.43 3.60 0.49
CA VAL A 31 9.11 4.19 1.66
C VAL A 31 8.74 3.47 2.95
N LEU A 32 7.46 3.15 3.14
CA LEU A 32 6.97 2.43 4.32
C LEU A 32 7.69 1.07 4.52
N SER A 33 8.06 0.38 3.43
CA SER A 33 8.78 -0.90 3.52
C SER A 33 10.12 -0.78 4.27
N TYR A 34 10.84 0.33 4.09
CA TYR A 34 12.11 0.57 4.78
C TYR A 34 11.95 0.77 6.29
N GLU A 35 10.76 1.18 6.73
CA GLU A 35 10.41 1.35 8.16
C GLU A 35 9.89 0.07 8.83
N CYS A 36 9.82 -1.05 8.11
CA CYS A 36 9.30 -2.32 8.61
C CYS A 36 10.41 -3.36 8.75
N GLU A 37 10.37 -4.13 9.84
CA GLU A 37 11.32 -5.22 10.08
C GLU A 37 10.99 -6.45 9.22
N ASN A 38 9.71 -6.68 8.93
CA ASN A 38 9.23 -7.85 8.21
C ASN A 38 7.90 -7.57 7.48
N GLU A 39 7.49 -8.50 6.62
CA GLU A 39 6.30 -8.38 5.79
C GLU A 39 5.01 -8.23 6.61
N THR A 40 4.89 -8.91 7.76
CA THR A 40 3.69 -8.79 8.60
C THR A 40 3.52 -7.37 9.11
N GLU A 41 4.60 -6.78 9.64
CA GLU A 41 4.59 -5.38 10.08
C GLU A 41 4.28 -4.43 8.92
N TYR A 42 4.87 -4.68 7.75
CA TYR A 42 4.60 -3.91 6.54
C TYR A 42 3.12 -3.93 6.16
N ILE A 43 2.49 -5.11 6.13
CA ILE A 43 1.06 -5.21 5.79
C ILE A 43 0.18 -4.49 6.81
N ASP A 44 0.52 -4.57 8.10
CA ASP A 44 -0.22 -3.89 9.16
C ASP A 44 -0.13 -2.37 9.04
N LYS A 45 1.08 -1.82 8.87
CA LYS A 45 1.26 -0.38 8.65
C LYS A 45 0.69 0.09 7.32
N ALA A 46 0.77 -0.72 6.27
CA ALA A 46 0.17 -0.38 4.97
C ALA A 46 -1.36 -0.28 5.10
N GLU A 47 -1.98 -1.15 5.91
CA GLU A 47 -3.42 -1.06 6.19
C GLU A 47 -3.78 0.24 6.93
N GLU A 48 -2.97 0.62 7.92
CA GLU A 48 -3.12 1.87 8.67
C GLU A 48 -2.99 3.09 7.77
N LEU A 49 -1.87 3.21 7.04
CA LEU A 49 -1.63 4.27 6.05
C LEU A 49 -2.77 4.37 5.02
N THR A 50 -3.27 3.23 4.53
CA THR A 50 -4.39 3.23 3.57
C THR A 50 -5.65 3.87 4.17
N ARG A 51 -5.91 3.65 5.47
CA ARG A 51 -7.06 4.23 6.17
C ARG A 51 -6.86 5.71 6.43
N GLU A 52 -5.66 6.11 6.85
CA GLU A 52 -5.31 7.53 7.04
C GLU A 52 -5.51 8.33 5.75
N ILE A 53 -5.02 7.82 4.61
CA ILE A 53 -5.22 8.47 3.30
C ILE A 53 -6.71 8.61 2.95
N MET A 54 -7.55 7.65 3.33
CA MET A 54 -9.01 7.73 3.09
C MET A 54 -9.72 8.72 4.00
N GLU A 55 -9.16 9.00 5.17
CA GLU A 55 -9.70 9.93 6.17
C GLU A 55 -9.13 11.35 6.02
N ALA A 56 -8.06 11.52 5.22
CA ALA A 56 -7.44 12.80 4.95
C ALA A 56 -8.40 13.81 4.30
N GLU A 57 -8.26 15.05 4.76
CA GLU A 57 -8.99 16.21 4.28
C GLU A 57 -8.44 16.68 2.93
N ASP A 58 -9.26 17.39 2.15
CA ASP A 58 -8.89 17.82 0.79
C ASP A 58 -7.62 18.67 0.76
N TRP A 59 -7.35 19.45 1.82
CA TRP A 59 -6.16 20.30 1.90
C TRP A 59 -4.87 19.52 2.17
N GLU A 60 -4.95 18.29 2.67
CA GLU A 60 -3.80 17.43 2.96
C GLU A 60 -3.28 16.74 1.69
N PHE A 61 -4.13 16.62 0.65
CA PHE A 61 -3.74 15.94 -0.58
C PHE A 61 -2.66 16.67 -1.38
N ASP A 62 -2.57 17.99 -1.29
CA ASP A 62 -1.48 18.72 -1.92
C ASP A 62 -0.12 18.35 -1.30
N ASP A 63 -0.06 18.08 0.01
CA ASP A 63 1.17 17.66 0.68
C ASP A 63 1.45 16.17 0.42
N LEU A 64 0.42 15.33 0.60
CA LEU A 64 0.51 13.88 0.37
C LEU A 64 0.89 13.50 -1.06
N PHE A 65 0.55 14.32 -2.05
CA PHE A 65 0.81 14.02 -3.47
C PHE A 65 1.70 15.06 -4.14
N TRP A 66 2.61 15.70 -3.39
CA TRP A 66 3.63 16.60 -3.94
C TRP A 66 3.08 17.68 -4.90
N SER A 67 1.99 18.34 -4.50
CA SER A 67 1.24 19.34 -5.25
C SER A 67 0.61 18.83 -6.55
N ASN A 68 0.43 17.51 -6.67
CA ASN A 68 -0.22 16.81 -7.77
C ASN A 68 -1.32 15.85 -7.27
N PRO A 69 -2.32 16.35 -6.52
CA PRO A 69 -3.35 15.51 -5.93
C PRO A 69 -4.13 14.75 -7.04
N PRO A 70 -4.32 13.43 -6.90
CA PRO A 70 -5.09 12.67 -7.87
C PRO A 70 -6.59 12.91 -7.65
N ASN A 71 -7.41 12.34 -8.52
CA ASN A 71 -8.86 12.37 -8.32
C ASN A 71 -9.25 11.61 -7.03
N LYS A 72 -9.87 12.31 -6.06
CA LYS A 72 -10.25 11.77 -4.74
C LYS A 72 -11.12 10.51 -4.82
N GLU A 73 -12.13 10.50 -5.68
CA GLU A 73 -13.03 9.33 -5.79
C GLU A 73 -12.27 8.09 -6.28
N LYS A 74 -11.38 8.26 -7.26
CA LYS A 74 -10.51 7.18 -7.74
C LYS A 74 -9.50 6.75 -6.69
N LEU A 75 -8.93 7.69 -5.92
CA LEU A 75 -8.03 7.39 -4.81
C LEU A 75 -8.74 6.52 -3.76
N ILE A 76 -9.90 6.96 -3.28
CA ILE A 76 -10.70 6.21 -2.30
C ILE A 76 -11.07 4.82 -2.83
N PHE A 77 -11.41 4.71 -4.11
CA PHE A 77 -11.69 3.43 -4.75
C PHE A 77 -10.47 2.51 -4.76
N THR A 78 -9.29 3.02 -5.11
CA THR A 78 -8.02 2.28 -5.07
C THR A 78 -7.67 1.86 -3.65
N CYS A 79 -7.78 2.76 -2.66
CA CYS A 79 -7.53 2.42 -1.25
C CYS A 79 -8.45 1.29 -0.76
N LYS A 80 -9.74 1.31 -1.11
CA LYS A 80 -10.66 0.20 -0.79
C LYS A 80 -10.21 -1.13 -1.38
N LYS A 81 -9.72 -1.14 -2.62
CA LYS A 81 -9.14 -2.36 -3.23
C LYS A 81 -7.89 -2.84 -2.52
N ILE A 82 -6.98 -1.92 -2.15
CA ILE A 82 -5.78 -2.27 -1.39
C ILE A 82 -6.18 -2.90 -0.04
N LEU A 83 -7.16 -2.34 0.68
CA LEU A 83 -7.69 -2.94 1.92
C LEU A 83 -8.29 -4.33 1.69
N GLU A 84 -9.01 -4.55 0.58
CA GLU A 84 -9.53 -5.88 0.22
C GLU A 84 -8.40 -6.87 -0.10
N ASN A 85 -7.35 -6.42 -0.78
CA ASN A 85 -6.16 -7.23 -1.06
C ASN A 85 -5.43 -7.59 0.24
N ILE A 86 -5.21 -6.63 1.14
CA ILE A 86 -4.62 -6.85 2.46
C ILE A 86 -5.39 -7.91 3.24
N LYS A 87 -6.73 -7.85 3.26
CA LYS A 87 -7.55 -8.89 3.92
C LYS A 87 -7.31 -10.28 3.32
N LYS A 88 -7.17 -10.39 1.99
CA LYS A 88 -6.85 -11.66 1.33
C LYS A 88 -5.45 -12.13 1.69
N ILE A 89 -4.45 -11.25 1.66
CA ILE A 89 -3.05 -11.56 2.02
C ILE A 89 -2.96 -12.05 3.47
N LYS A 90 -3.62 -11.37 4.42
CA LYS A 90 -3.67 -11.76 5.85
C LYS A 90 -4.32 -13.13 6.07
N SER A 91 -5.19 -13.57 5.17
CA SER A 91 -5.79 -14.91 5.23
C SER A 91 -4.86 -16.04 4.75
N ILE A 92 -3.74 -15.69 4.10
CA ILE A 92 -2.71 -16.62 3.67
C ILE A 92 -1.64 -16.70 4.77
N PRO A 93 -1.41 -17.87 5.39
CA PRO A 93 -0.31 -18.07 6.32
C PRO A 93 1.03 -17.69 5.68
N ILE A 94 1.92 -17.05 6.43
CA ILE A 94 3.17 -16.49 5.90
C ILE A 94 4.04 -17.57 5.22
N GLU A 95 3.99 -18.82 5.71
CA GLU A 95 4.73 -19.96 5.17
C GLU A 95 4.18 -20.47 3.83
N LYS A 96 2.97 -20.02 3.43
CA LYS A 96 2.32 -20.37 2.17
C LYS A 96 2.39 -19.26 1.13
N ARG A 97 2.95 -18.10 1.48
CA ARG A 97 3.14 -16.98 0.55
C ARG A 97 4.30 -17.28 -0.41
N LYS A 98 4.27 -16.64 -1.58
CA LYS A 98 5.26 -16.89 -2.64
C LYS A 98 6.26 -15.75 -2.71
N TYR A 99 7.52 -16.07 -2.92
CA TYR A 99 8.60 -15.11 -3.05
C TYR A 99 9.41 -15.47 -4.31
N ASP A 100 9.92 -14.48 -5.03
CA ASP A 100 10.55 -14.66 -6.34
C ASP A 100 12.03 -15.13 -6.26
N PHE A 101 12.43 -15.82 -5.17
CA PHE A 101 13.79 -16.35 -4.95
C PHE A 101 14.25 -17.35 -6.02
#